data_AF-A0A1M5QJL6-F1
#
_entry.id   AF-A0A1M5QJL6-F1
#
_cell.length_a   1.000
_cell.length_b   1.000
_cell.length_c   1.000
_cell.angle_alpha   90.00
_cell.angle_beta   90.00
_cell.angle_gamma   90.00
#
_symmetry.space_group_name_H-M   'P 1'
#
loop_
_entity.id
_entity.type
_entity.pdbx_description
1 polymer ?
#
loop_
_entity_poly.entity_id
_entity_poly.type
_entity_poly.pdbx_seq_one_letter_code
_entity_poly.pdbx_strand_id
1 'polypeptide(L)'
;MIDVDKLLINYHELKRSLGLLEFKIENYEMYRISAERTIEEMTFTSPQGERVSNSGVSDKTSKIALKYKSVTEENNEEHLAELVERYKGQKYELEILDLCISLLEKEQSNIVTDLVISGMNFVETGAKYYMSKTSVRRHYKKAIVELGKMYQNYIPNSKQTG
;
A
#
# COMPACT_ATOMS: atom_id res chain seq x y z
N MET A 1 16.60 -3.60 12.08
CA MET A 1 17.19 -4.07 10.82
C MET A 1 16.04 -4.32 9.85
N ILE A 2 16.04 -3.69 8.67
CA ILE A 2 15.01 -3.91 7.65
C ILE A 2 15.08 -5.38 7.20
N ASP A 3 13.93 -6.06 7.22
CA ASP A 3 13.82 -7.46 6.83
C ASP A 3 13.57 -7.56 5.32
N VAL A 4 14.66 -7.42 4.55
CA VAL A 4 14.60 -7.44 3.08
C VAL A 4 14.05 -8.76 2.55
N ASP A 5 14.28 -9.86 3.25
CA ASP A 5 13.76 -11.17 2.83
C ASP A 5 12.23 -11.19 2.86
N LYS A 6 11.60 -10.55 3.87
CA LYS A 6 10.14 -10.34 3.88
C LYS A 6 9.66 -9.45 2.74
N LEU A 7 10.40 -8.40 2.40
CA LEU A 7 10.04 -7.52 1.27
C LEU A 7 10.04 -8.29 -0.05
N LEU A 8 11.06 -9.12 -0.28
CA LEU A 8 11.16 -9.98 -1.46
C LEU A 8 10.04 -11.03 -1.50
N ILE A 9 9.75 -11.70 -0.39
CA ILE A 9 8.66 -12.70 -0.31
C ILE A 9 7.30 -12.07 -0.65
N ASN A 10 7.07 -10.83 -0.19
CA ASN A 10 5.81 -10.13 -0.39
C ASN A 10 5.73 -9.36 -1.72
N TYR A 11 6.73 -9.47 -2.61
CA TYR A 11 6.81 -8.70 -3.86
C TYR A 11 5.51 -8.79 -4.69
N HIS A 12 5.04 -10.01 -4.96
CA HIS A 12 3.83 -10.22 -5.75
C HIS A 12 2.56 -9.75 -5.04
N GLU A 13 2.50 -9.85 -3.71
CA GLU A 13 1.39 -9.32 -2.92
C GLU A 13 1.33 -7.80 -2.98
N LEU A 14 2.48 -7.13 -2.85
CA LEU A 14 2.59 -5.69 -2.97
C LEU A 14 2.16 -5.24 -4.37
N LYS A 15 2.62 -5.90 -5.43
CA LYS A 15 2.22 -5.61 -6.82
C LYS A 15 0.72 -5.81 -7.06
N ARG A 16 0.11 -6.86 -6.50
CA ARG A 16 -1.35 -7.08 -6.54
C ARG A 16 -2.11 -5.99 -5.79
N SER A 17 -1.67 -5.66 -4.57
CA SER A 17 -2.24 -4.59 -3.76
C SER A 17 -2.20 -3.26 -4.48
N LEU A 18 -1.07 -2.95 -5.13
CA LEU A 18 -0.90 -1.71 -5.88
C LEU A 18 -1.87 -1.62 -7.06
N GLY A 19 -2.04 -2.69 -7.84
CA GLY A 19 -3.01 -2.73 -8.93
C GLY A 19 -4.47 -2.60 -8.45
N LEU A 20 -4.80 -3.16 -7.28
CA LEU A 20 -6.11 -2.97 -6.67
C LEU A 20 -6.34 -1.52 -6.20
N LEU A 21 -5.33 -0.88 -5.62
CA LEU A 21 -5.41 0.53 -5.22
C LEU A 21 -5.54 1.44 -6.43
N GLU A 22 -4.76 1.21 -7.48
CA GLU A 22 -4.85 1.94 -8.75
C GLU A 22 -6.26 1.86 -9.32
N PHE A 23 -6.80 0.64 -9.45
CA PHE A 23 -8.16 0.44 -9.94
C PHE A 23 -9.20 1.16 -9.08
N LYS A 24 -9.08 1.11 -7.75
CA LYS A 24 -10.01 1.80 -6.82
C LYS A 24 -9.94 3.33 -6.96
N ILE A 25 -8.75 3.89 -7.12
CA ILE A 25 -8.54 5.33 -7.28
C ILE A 25 -9.13 5.79 -8.63
N GLU A 26 -8.85 5.06 -9.71
CA GLU A 26 -9.38 5.37 -11.05
C GLU A 26 -10.90 5.28 -11.12
N ASN A 27 -11.50 4.37 -10.35
CA ASN A 27 -12.95 4.12 -10.33
C ASN A 27 -13.62 4.61 -9.03
N TYR A 28 -13.06 5.64 -8.39
CA TYR A 28 -13.45 6.03 -7.04
C TYR A 28 -14.95 6.34 -6.89
N GLU A 29 -15.58 6.93 -7.90
CA GLU A 29 -17.02 7.23 -7.89
C GLU A 29 -17.90 5.98 -7.70
N MET A 30 -17.42 4.78 -8.04
CA MET A 30 -18.15 3.53 -7.78
C MET A 30 -18.01 3.02 -6.34
N TYR A 31 -16.99 3.49 -5.61
CA TYR A 31 -16.61 3.01 -4.28
C TYR A 31 -16.74 4.06 -3.17
N ARG A 32 -17.07 5.30 -3.52
CA ARG A 32 -17.31 6.39 -2.57
C ARG A 32 -18.38 6.01 -1.54
N ILE A 33 -18.25 6.56 -0.33
CA ILE A 33 -19.22 6.46 0.75
C ILE A 33 -20.54 7.09 0.28
N SER A 34 -21.63 6.32 0.40
CA SER A 34 -22.97 6.79 0.07
C SER A 34 -23.55 7.62 1.23
N ALA A 35 -24.50 8.50 0.90
CA ALA A 35 -25.16 9.32 1.91
C ALA A 35 -25.93 8.46 2.93
N GLU A 36 -26.52 7.34 2.49
CA GLU A 36 -27.21 6.39 3.38
C GLU A 36 -26.27 5.82 4.44
N ARG A 37 -25.05 5.44 4.05
CA ARG A 37 -24.04 4.94 4.99
C ARG A 37 -23.63 6.00 6.01
N THR A 38 -23.44 7.25 5.58
CA THR A 38 -23.16 8.37 6.49
C THR A 38 -24.31 8.61 7.47
N ILE A 39 -25.56 8.51 7.01
CA ILE A 39 -26.75 8.64 7.86
C ILE A 39 -26.76 7.55 8.93
N GLU A 40 -26.50 6.29 8.57
CA GLU A 40 -26.41 5.19 9.54
C GLU A 40 -25.31 5.47 10.59
N GLU A 41 -24.08 5.74 10.16
CA GLU A 41 -22.94 5.99 11.03
C GLU A 41 -23.19 7.13 12.02
N MET A 42 -23.72 8.26 11.54
CA MET A 42 -24.04 9.42 12.37
C MET A 42 -25.25 9.22 13.30
N THR A 43 -26.18 8.33 12.95
CA THR A 43 -27.36 8.02 13.79
C THR A 43 -26.99 7.09 14.96
N PHE A 44 -25.99 6.22 14.78
CA PHE A 44 -25.49 5.32 15.83
C PHE A 44 -24.39 5.93 16.71
N THR A 45 -23.73 7.02 16.30
CA THR A 45 -22.93 7.84 17.21
C THR A 45 -23.84 8.59 18.18
N SER A 46 -23.75 8.28 19.48
CA SER A 46 -24.61 8.87 20.50
C SER A 46 -24.53 10.40 20.50
N PRO A 47 -25.66 11.12 20.37
CA PRO A 47 -25.64 12.57 20.51
C PRO A 47 -25.40 12.91 21.98
N GLN A 48 -24.21 13.42 22.28
CA GLN A 48 -23.92 14.07 23.55
C GLN A 48 -24.67 15.41 23.58
N GLY A 49 -25.92 15.35 24.06
CA GLY A 49 -26.65 16.43 24.69
C GLY A 49 -26.79 17.74 23.92
N GLU A 50 -27.86 17.86 23.10
CA GLU A 50 -28.46 19.18 22.88
C GLU A 50 -29.97 19.04 22.65
N ARG A 51 -30.79 19.62 23.55
CA ARG A 51 -32.25 19.68 23.39
C ARG A 51 -32.57 20.85 22.45
N VAL A 52 -32.92 20.53 21.21
CA VAL A 52 -33.15 21.54 20.16
C VAL A 52 -34.63 21.97 20.10
N SER A 53 -34.89 23.26 20.39
CA SER A 53 -36.21 23.91 20.37
C SER A 53 -36.94 23.82 19.01
N ASN A 54 -38.27 23.72 19.03
CA ASN A 54 -39.13 23.46 17.86
C ASN A 54 -39.65 24.74 17.18
N SER A 55 -38.94 25.21 16.16
CA SER A 55 -39.47 26.10 15.12
C SER A 55 -39.21 25.49 13.72
N GLY A 56 -40.25 25.44 12.86
CA GLY A 56 -40.19 25.09 11.43
C GLY A 56 -39.64 23.70 11.06
N VAL A 57 -40.49 22.67 10.94
CA VAL A 57 -40.09 21.30 10.57
C VAL A 57 -39.34 21.22 9.23
N SER A 58 -39.75 22.00 8.23
CA SER A 58 -39.15 21.98 6.88
C SER A 58 -37.72 22.55 6.82
N ASP A 59 -37.44 23.62 7.56
CA ASP A 59 -36.12 24.26 7.60
C ASP A 59 -35.09 23.38 8.34
N LYS A 60 -35.55 22.62 9.35
CA LYS A 60 -34.74 21.64 10.07
C LYS A 60 -34.35 20.44 9.20
N THR A 61 -35.30 19.83 8.49
CA THR A 61 -35.01 18.70 7.59
C THR A 61 -34.01 19.09 6.51
N SER A 62 -34.14 20.29 5.96
CA SER A 62 -33.22 20.83 4.94
C SER A 62 -31.82 21.04 5.49
N LYS A 63 -31.67 21.66 6.68
CA LYS A 63 -30.37 21.85 7.35
C LYS A 63 -29.69 20.53 7.70
N ILE A 64 -30.46 19.54 8.15
CA ILE A 64 -29.95 18.20 8.49
C ILE A 64 -29.45 17.48 7.22
N ALA A 65 -30.21 17.52 6.12
CA ALA A 65 -29.80 16.94 4.85
C ALA A 65 -28.52 17.59 4.29
N LEU A 66 -28.39 18.92 4.38
CA LEU A 66 -27.16 19.63 3.99
C LEU A 66 -25.96 19.23 4.86
N LYS A 67 -26.16 19.05 6.17
CA LYS A 67 -25.11 18.58 7.08
C LYS A 67 -24.63 17.19 6.71
N TYR A 68 -25.54 16.24 6.45
CA TYR A 68 -25.15 14.89 6.02
C TYR A 68 -24.37 14.91 4.71
N LYS A 69 -24.86 15.66 3.71
CA LYS A 69 -24.17 15.78 2.42
C LYS A 69 -22.74 16.32 2.58
N SER A 70 -22.57 17.38 3.36
CA SER A 70 -21.25 17.97 3.62
C SER A 70 -20.30 16.97 4.28
N VAL A 71 -20.77 16.23 5.28
CA VAL A 71 -19.97 15.21 5.97
C VAL A 71 -19.62 14.04 5.03
N THR A 72 -20.56 13.61 4.19
CA THR A 72 -20.29 12.56 3.18
C THR A 72 -19.24 13.02 2.17
N GLU A 73 -19.30 14.28 1.71
CA GLU A 73 -18.31 14.84 0.78
C GLU A 73 -16.92 14.93 1.42
N GLU A 74 -16.82 15.46 2.64
CA GLU A 74 -15.55 15.54 3.40
C GLU A 74 -14.94 14.15 3.65
N ASN A 75 -15.73 13.19 4.13
CA ASN A 75 -15.26 11.81 4.34
C ASN A 75 -14.79 11.16 3.04
N ASN A 76 -15.45 11.45 1.92
CA ASN A 76 -15.05 10.93 0.61
C ASN A 76 -13.74 11.54 0.13
N GLU A 77 -13.50 12.83 0.36
CA GLU A 77 -12.23 13.47 0.03
C GLU A 77 -11.08 12.89 0.87
N GLU A 78 -11.30 12.75 2.18
CA GLU A 78 -10.31 12.16 3.10
C GLU A 78 -9.97 10.71 2.71
N HIS A 79 -10.98 9.89 2.45
CA HIS A 79 -10.78 8.49 2.08
C HIS A 79 -10.06 8.35 0.72
N LEU A 80 -10.35 9.22 -0.26
CA LEU A 80 -9.59 9.24 -1.52
C LEU A 80 -8.13 9.61 -1.27
N ALA A 81 -7.87 10.63 -0.45
CA ALA A 81 -6.53 11.04 -0.09
C ALA A 81 -5.75 9.90 0.59
N GLU A 82 -6.37 9.15 1.51
CA GLU A 82 -5.76 7.98 2.14
C GLU A 82 -5.38 6.90 1.12
N LEU A 83 -6.28 6.57 0.18
CA LEU A 83 -6.00 5.61 -0.88
C LEU A 83 -4.82 6.03 -1.75
N VAL A 84 -4.77 7.31 -2.13
CA VAL A 84 -3.68 7.89 -2.94
C VAL A 84 -2.35 7.85 -2.20
N GLU A 85 -2.31 8.23 -0.93
CA GLU A 85 -1.08 8.18 -0.13
C GLU A 85 -0.59 6.75 0.06
N ARG A 86 -1.51 5.81 0.31
CA ARG A 86 -1.18 4.39 0.37
C ARG A 86 -0.62 3.86 -0.95
N TYR A 87 -1.24 4.22 -2.08
CA TYR A 87 -0.74 3.84 -3.41
C TYR A 87 0.67 4.38 -3.64
N LYS A 88 0.91 5.68 -3.37
CA LYS A 88 2.23 6.29 -3.52
C LYS A 88 3.28 5.60 -2.67
N GLY A 89 2.97 5.31 -1.40
CA GLY A 89 3.86 4.60 -0.48
C GLY A 89 4.23 3.21 -0.98
N GLN A 90 3.23 2.41 -1.39
CA GLN A 90 3.46 1.06 -1.92
C GLN A 90 4.21 1.07 -3.26
N LYS A 91 3.87 1.99 -4.16
CA LYS A 91 4.54 2.16 -5.45
C LYS A 91 6.01 2.47 -5.26
N TYR A 92 6.29 3.45 -4.40
CA TYR A 92 7.64 3.87 -4.10
C TYR A 92 8.48 2.76 -3.48
N GLU A 93 7.92 2.00 -2.52
CA GLU A 93 8.61 0.85 -1.93
C GLU A 93 8.95 -0.21 -2.98
N LEU A 94 8.03 -0.50 -3.91
CA LEU A 94 8.24 -1.44 -5.01
C LEU A 94 9.31 -0.94 -5.99
N GLU A 95 9.25 0.33 -6.40
CA GLU A 95 10.22 0.96 -7.31
C GLU A 95 11.64 0.95 -6.73
N ILE A 96 11.77 1.19 -5.43
CA ILE A 96 13.06 1.12 -4.75
C ILE A 96 13.58 -0.31 -4.66
N LEU A 97 12.70 -1.28 -4.41
CA LEU A 97 13.09 -2.68 -4.41
C LEU A 97 13.61 -3.10 -5.79
N ASP A 98 12.88 -2.76 -6.85
CA ASP A 98 13.27 -3.03 -8.24
C ASP A 98 14.61 -2.35 -8.56
N LEU A 99 14.79 -1.08 -8.17
CA LEU A 99 16.05 -0.35 -8.35
C LEU A 99 17.19 -1.03 -7.61
N CYS A 100 17.04 -1.36 -6.32
CA CYS A 100 18.07 -2.02 -5.54
C CYS A 100 18.45 -3.38 -6.12
N ILE A 101 17.48 -4.17 -6.59
CA ILE A 101 17.74 -5.44 -7.28
C ILE A 101 18.59 -5.18 -8.53
N SER A 102 18.25 -4.17 -9.33
CA SER A 102 18.99 -3.83 -10.56
C SER A 102 20.43 -3.36 -10.33
N LEU A 103 20.72 -2.82 -9.14
CA LEU A 103 22.04 -2.32 -8.75
C LEU A 103 22.96 -3.42 -8.18
N LEU A 104 22.43 -4.61 -7.89
CA LEU A 104 23.25 -5.74 -7.48
C LEU A 104 24.23 -6.15 -8.59
N GLU A 105 25.27 -6.89 -8.20
CA GLU A 105 26.11 -7.59 -9.16
C GLU A 105 25.24 -8.41 -10.13
N LYS A 106 25.56 -8.33 -11.43
CA LYS A 106 24.74 -8.87 -12.52
C LYS A 106 24.21 -10.29 -12.28
N GLU A 107 25.07 -11.19 -11.80
CA GLU A 107 24.68 -12.57 -11.51
C GLU A 107 23.66 -12.66 -10.36
N GLN A 108 23.84 -11.87 -9.31
CA GLN A 108 22.95 -11.81 -8.16
C GLN A 108 21.61 -11.15 -8.52
N SER A 109 21.64 -10.04 -9.25
CA SER A 109 20.45 -9.37 -9.79
C SER A 109 19.58 -10.34 -10.59
N ASN A 110 20.21 -11.09 -11.50
CA ASN A 110 19.54 -12.07 -12.34
C ASN A 110 18.90 -13.21 -11.50
N ILE A 111 19.65 -13.76 -10.55
CA ILE A 111 19.15 -14.82 -9.66
C ILE A 111 17.97 -14.31 -8.80
N VAL A 112 18.06 -13.12 -8.22
CA VAL A 112 16.98 -12.55 -7.41
C VAL A 112 15.75 -12.27 -8.27
N THR A 113 15.93 -11.70 -9.46
CA THR A 113 14.84 -11.44 -10.41
C THR A 113 14.12 -12.74 -10.77
N ASP A 114 14.84 -13.79 -11.10
CA ASP A 114 14.22 -15.07 -11.47
C ASP A 114 13.45 -15.71 -10.31
N LEU A 115 14.01 -15.67 -9.10
CA LEU A 115 13.38 -16.25 -7.92
C LEU A 115 12.16 -15.45 -7.44
N VAL A 116 12.25 -14.12 -7.47
CA VAL A 116 11.30 -13.23 -6.79
C VAL A 116 10.28 -12.61 -7.76
N ILE A 117 10.71 -12.24 -8.96
CA ILE A 117 9.87 -11.54 -9.95
C ILE A 117 9.29 -12.54 -10.96
N SER A 118 10.11 -13.48 -11.42
CA SER A 118 9.67 -14.52 -12.37
C SER A 118 9.03 -15.73 -11.67
N GLY A 119 9.14 -15.83 -10.34
CA GLY A 119 8.57 -16.92 -9.54
C GLY A 119 9.22 -18.30 -9.76
N MET A 120 10.44 -18.35 -10.32
CA MET A 120 11.17 -19.60 -10.50
C MET A 120 11.60 -20.17 -9.15
N ASN A 121 11.72 -21.49 -9.06
CA ASN A 121 12.31 -22.11 -7.88
C ASN A 121 13.85 -22.22 -8.00
N PHE A 122 14.51 -22.53 -6.88
CA PHE A 122 15.98 -22.66 -6.83
C PHE A 122 16.56 -23.74 -7.75
N VAL A 123 15.78 -24.76 -8.13
CA VAL A 123 16.24 -25.83 -9.03
C VAL A 123 16.18 -25.35 -10.47
N GLU A 124 15.06 -24.74 -10.88
CA GLU A 124 14.89 -24.14 -12.22
C GLU A 124 15.92 -23.04 -12.47
N THR A 125 16.13 -22.17 -11.48
CA THR A 125 17.15 -21.11 -11.54
C THR A 125 18.55 -21.70 -11.65
N GLY A 126 18.84 -22.77 -10.89
CA GLY A 126 20.11 -23.48 -10.98
C GLY A 126 20.35 -24.08 -12.37
N ALA A 127 19.33 -24.69 -12.97
CA ALA A 127 19.40 -25.22 -14.33
C ALA A 127 19.68 -24.10 -15.35
N LYS A 128 19.02 -22.94 -15.23
CA LYS A 128 19.21 -21.78 -16.13
C LYS A 128 20.64 -21.22 -16.12
N TYR A 129 21.29 -21.20 -14.95
CA TYR A 129 22.64 -20.65 -14.79
C TYR A 129 23.75 -21.71 -14.70
N TYR A 130 23.43 -22.99 -14.97
CA TYR A 130 24.36 -24.12 -14.84
C TYR A 130 25.00 -24.22 -13.44
N MET A 131 24.20 -23.97 -12.40
CA MET A 131 24.60 -23.95 -11.00
C MET A 131 23.88 -25.01 -10.18
N SER A 132 24.56 -25.51 -9.15
CA SER A 132 23.90 -26.31 -8.13
C SER A 132 22.93 -25.46 -7.31
N LYS A 133 21.84 -26.07 -6.82
CA LYS A 133 20.88 -25.44 -5.89
C LYS A 133 21.56 -24.73 -4.72
N THR A 134 22.61 -25.32 -4.17
CA THR A 134 23.40 -24.75 -3.07
C THR A 134 24.13 -23.48 -3.48
N SER A 135 24.66 -23.43 -4.71
CA SER A 135 25.30 -22.24 -5.24
C SER A 135 24.29 -21.12 -5.44
N VAL A 136 23.13 -21.38 -6.07
CA VAL A 136 22.06 -20.37 -6.21
C VAL A 136 21.66 -19.79 -4.86
N ARG A 137 21.46 -20.64 -3.83
CA ARG A 137 21.17 -20.18 -2.46
C ARG A 137 22.27 -19.30 -1.87
N ARG A 138 23.54 -19.60 -2.15
CA ARG A 138 24.67 -18.78 -1.69
C ARG A 138 24.66 -17.41 -2.36
N HIS A 139 24.42 -17.34 -3.67
CA HIS A 139 24.30 -16.06 -4.39
C HIS A 139 23.08 -15.26 -3.90
N TYR A 140 21.93 -15.90 -3.73
CA TYR A 140 20.72 -15.27 -3.17
C TYR A 140 20.95 -14.70 -1.76
N LYS A 141 21.61 -15.45 -0.86
CA LYS A 141 21.95 -14.96 0.48
C LYS A 141 22.89 -13.76 0.46
N LYS A 142 23.89 -13.75 -0.44
CA LYS A 142 24.77 -12.59 -0.62
C LYS A 142 23.98 -11.36 -1.09
N ALA A 143 23.08 -11.55 -2.06
CA ALA A 143 22.20 -10.51 -2.55
C ALA A 143 21.35 -9.89 -1.44
N ILE A 144 20.72 -10.71 -0.57
CA ILE A 144 19.93 -10.19 0.56
C ILE A 144 20.77 -9.31 1.49
N VAL A 145 22.00 -9.72 1.80
CA VAL A 145 22.89 -8.93 2.66
C VAL A 145 23.24 -7.60 2.01
N GLU A 146 23.49 -7.59 0.70
CA GLU A 146 23.82 -6.38 -0.05
C GLU A 146 22.62 -5.43 -0.18
N LEU A 147 21.45 -5.96 -0.54
CA LEU A 147 20.18 -5.23 -0.52
C LEU A 147 19.92 -4.63 0.88
N GLY A 148 20.17 -5.39 1.95
CA GLY A 148 20.05 -4.91 3.32
C GLY A 148 20.90 -3.68 3.62
N LYS A 149 22.11 -3.60 3.05
CA LYS A 149 22.98 -2.41 3.16
C LYS A 149 22.44 -1.24 2.35
N MET A 150 21.96 -1.49 1.12
CA MET A 150 21.35 -0.45 0.28
C MET A 150 20.14 0.17 1.00
N TYR A 151 19.27 -0.65 1.57
CA TYR A 151 18.09 -0.20 2.31
C TYR A 151 18.42 0.56 3.59
N GLN A 152 19.51 0.23 4.29
CA GLN A 152 19.96 0.97 5.47
C GLN A 152 20.46 2.38 5.12
N ASN A 153 21.19 2.52 4.01
CA ASN A 153 21.67 3.81 3.53
C ASN A 153 20.55 4.67 2.92
N TYR A 154 19.46 4.02 2.52
CA TYR A 154 18.35 4.63 1.83
C TYR A 154 17.24 5.15 2.75
N ILE A 155 17.20 4.76 4.04
CA ILE A 155 16.14 5.15 4.99
C ILE A 155 15.86 6.67 4.85
N PRO A 156 14.71 7.07 4.31
CA PRO A 156 14.38 8.47 4.18
C PRO A 156 14.35 9.09 5.57
N ASN A 157 14.90 10.31 5.72
CA ASN A 157 14.99 11.06 6.98
C ASN A 157 13.64 11.28 7.72
N SER A 158 12.51 10.78 7.22
CA SER A 158 11.19 10.89 7.86
C SER A 158 10.94 9.89 9.01
N LYS A 159 11.88 8.97 9.30
CA LYS A 159 11.79 8.06 10.47
C LYS A 159 12.89 8.25 11.52
N GLN A 160 13.64 9.36 11.48
CA GLN A 160 14.63 9.70 12.53
C GLN A 160 14.07 10.58 13.66
N THR A 161 12.80 10.94 13.64
CA THR A 161 12.14 11.62 14.77
C THR A 161 11.12 10.69 15.41
N GLY A 162 11.49 10.15 16.57
CA GLY A 162 10.71 9.31 17.46
C GLY A 162 11.57 8.87 18.63
#